data_AF-Q72BA1-F1
#
_entry.id   AF-Q72BA1-F1
#
_cell.length_a   1.000
_cell.length_b   1.000
_cell.length_c   1.000
_cell.angle_alpha   90.00
_cell.angle_beta   90.00
_cell.angle_gamma   90.00
#
_symmetry.space_group_name_H-M   'P 1'
#
loop_
_entity.id
_entity.type
_entity.pdbx_description
1 polymer ?
#
loop_
_entity_poly.entity_id
_entity_poly.type
_entity_poly.pdbx_seq_one_letter_code
_entity_poly.pdbx_strand_id
1 'polypeptide(L)' 'MHRHSHSMGEVNGFILHVTFTMRGQTFRIISARRANARERRSYEEKA' A
#
# COMPACT_ATOMS: atom_id res chain seq x y z
N MET A 1 0.70 -1.59 -21.28
CA MET A 1 0.01 -1.47 -19.97
C MET A 1 1.03 -1.68 -18.86
N HIS A 2 1.37 -0.65 -18.09
CA HIS A 2 2.19 -0.84 -16.88
C HIS A 2 1.22 -1.15 -15.73
N ARG A 3 1.24 -2.38 -15.23
CA ARG A 3 0.44 -2.78 -14.06
C ARG A 3 0.97 -2.04 -12.84
N HIS A 4 0.10 -1.28 -12.18
CA HIS A 4 0.43 -0.75 -10.86
C HIS A 4 0.31 -1.88 -9.83
N SER A 5 1.21 -1.87 -8.86
CA SER A 5 1.21 -2.78 -7.72
C SER A 5 0.62 -2.07 -6.51
N HIS A 6 0.03 -2.85 -5.61
CA HIS A 6 -0.48 -2.37 -4.33
C HIS A 6 0.23 -3.08 -3.18
N SER A 7 0.49 -2.36 -2.11
CA SER A 7 1.00 -2.91 -0.86
C SER A 7 0.32 -2.23 0.32
N MET A 8 0.24 -2.94 1.45
CA MET A 8 -0.22 -2.40 2.72
C MET A 8 0.87 -2.58 3.77
N GLY A 9 1.01 -1.61 4.66
CA GLY A 9 1.98 -1.66 5.75
C GLY A 9 1.68 -0.63 6.82
N GLU A 10 2.15 -0.89 8.04
CA GLU A 10 2.08 0.04 9.15
C GLU A 10 3.24 1.05 9.11
N VAL A 11 2.90 2.33 9.25
CA VAL A 11 3.86 3.43 9.40
C VAL A 11 3.32 4.37 10.48
N ASN A 12 4.09 4.59 11.54
CA ASN A 12 3.73 5.48 12.67
C ASN A 12 2.32 5.19 13.25
N GLY A 13 1.96 3.91 13.40
CA GLY A 13 0.64 3.51 13.91
C GLY A 13 -0.51 3.61 12.90
N PHE A 14 -0.24 3.99 11.65
CA PHE A 14 -1.23 4.03 10.58
C PHE A 14 -0.97 2.94 9.56
N ILE A 15 -1.99 2.15 9.24
CA ILE A 15 -1.94 1.25 8.08
C ILE A 15 -2.15 2.09 6.83
N LEU A 16 -1.16 2.09 5.94
CA LEU A 16 -1.23 2.74 4.63
C LEU A 16 -1.51 1.71 3.55
N HIS A 17 -2.38 2.07 2.63
CA HIS A 17 -2.53 1.39 1.35
C HIS A 17 -1.79 2.21 0.28
N VAL A 18 -0.76 1.62 -0.32
CA VAL A 18 0.14 2.28 -1.27
C VAL A 18 0.01 1.65 -2.64
N THR A 19 -0.30 2.47 -3.64
CA THR A 19 -0.27 2.08 -5.05
C THR A 19 0.98 2.66 -5.70
N PHE A 20 1.77 1.84 -6.38
CA PHE A 20 3.03 2.26 -6.97
C PHE A 20 3.33 1.54 -8.29
N THR A 21 4.32 2.05 -9.02
CA THR A 21 4.89 1.38 -10.20
C THR A 21 6.38 1.20 -10.03
N MET A 22 6.90 0.09 -10.57
CA MET A 22 8.33 -0.15 -10.72
C MET A 22 8.85 0.54 -11.97
N ARG A 23 9.98 1.25 -11.86
CA ARG A 23 10.72 1.83 -12.98
C ARG A 23 12.18 1.47 -12.82
N GLY A 24 12.57 0.32 -13.37
CA GLY A 24 13.88 -0.27 -13.10
C GLY A 24 14.01 -0.56 -11.60
N GLN A 25 14.95 0.11 -10.95
CA GLN A 25 15.22 -0.03 -9.50
C GLN A 25 14.50 1.01 -8.64
N THR A 26 13.77 1.95 -9.23
CA THR A 26 13.06 3.00 -8.49
C THR A 26 11.58 2.70 -8.39
N PHE A 27 10.99 3.01 -7.23
CA PHE A 27 9.54 2.96 -7.01
C PHE A 27 8.96 4.36 -7.23
N ARG A 28 7.95 4.48 -8.08
CA ARG A 28 7.11 5.69 -8.15
C ARG A 28 5.79 5.41 -7.44
N ILE A 29 5.59 6.07 -6.30
CA ILE A 29 4.31 6.07 -5.60
C ILE A 29 3.31 6.88 -6.42
N ILE A 30 2.15 6.29 -6.67
CA ILE A 30 1.01 6.91 -7.36
C ILE A 30 0.00 7.41 -6.32
N SER A 31 -0.23 6.64 -5.27
CA SER A 31 -1.10 7.01 -4.16
C SER A 31 -0.60 6.37 -2.86
N ALA A 32 -0.63 7.14 -1.78
CA ALA A 32 -0.47 6.65 -0.42
C ALA A 32 -1.61 7.23 0.41
N ARG A 33 -2.48 6.36 0.93
CA ARG A 33 -3.62 6.77 1.74
C ARG A 33 -3.74 5.88 2.96
N ARG A 34 -4.45 6.36 3.98
CA ARG A 34 -4.86 5.48 5.09
C ARG A 34 -5.73 4.34 4.55
N ALA A 35 -5.50 3.14 5.09
CA ALA A 35 -6.38 2.01 4.88
C ALA A 35 -7.76 2.32 5.47
N ASN A 36 -8.81 1.91 4.77
CA ASN A 36 -10.17 1.97 5.33
C ASN A 36 -10.36 0.84 6.36
N ALA A 37 -11.51 0.85 7.05
CA ALA A 37 -11.81 -0.12 8.10
C ALA A 37 -11.71 -1.59 7.63
N ARG A 38 -12.15 -1.89 6.41
CA ARG A 38 -12.10 -3.24 5.84
C ARG A 38 -10.67 -3.67 5.53
N GLU A 39 -9.89 -2.80 4.90
CA GLU A 39 -8.48 -3.05 4.56
C GLU A 39 -7.63 -3.23 5.82
N ARG A 40 -7.86 -2.39 6.83
CA ARG A 40 -7.21 -2.48 8.14
C ARG A 40 -7.48 -3.82 8.80
N ARG A 41 -8.75 -4.25 8.86
CA ARG A 41 -9.11 -5.56 9.41
C ARG A 41 -8.43 -6.70 8.66
N SER A 42 -8.44 -6.67 7.33
CA SER A 42 -7.75 -7.71 6.54
C SER A 42 -6.23 -7.70 6.75
N TYR A 43 -5.63 -6.57 7.09
CA TYR A 43 -4.21 -6.47 7.40
C TYR A 43 -3.92 -7.06 8.78
N GLU A 44 -4.73 -6.72 9.79
CA GLU A 44 -4.62 -7.24 11.16
C GLU A 44 -4.87 -8.75 11.23
N GLU A 45 -5.78 -9.30 10.42
CA GLU A 45 -6.01 -10.76 10.32
C GLU A 45 -4.83 -11.51 9.68
N LYS A 46 -3.93 -10.81 8.98
CA LYS A 46 -2.77 -11.39 8.27
C LYS A 46 -1.43 -11.08 8.94
N ALA A 47 -1.41 -10.21 9.94
CA ALA A 47 -0.22 -9.80 10.68
C ALA A 47 0.05 -10.80 11.82
#